data_AF-Q8E2Z7-F1
#
_entry.id   AF-Q8E2Z7-F1
#
_cell.length_a   1.000
_cell.length_b   1.000
_cell.length_c   1.000
_cell.angle_alpha   90.00
_cell.angle_beta   90.00
_cell.angle_gamma   90.00
#
_symmetry.space_group_name_H-M   'P 1'
#
loop_
_entity.id
_entity.type
_entity.pdbx_description
1 polymer ?
#
loop_
_entity_poly.entity_id
_entity_poly.type
_entity_poly.pdbx_seq_one_letter_code
_entity_poly.pdbx_strand_id
1 'polypeptide(L)'
;MGKLDAKDDKLSNSKKDLEKLEDDYHHKTIAISDKFFELEDKRCEFETMLQETYEATSYHLRQDEMINEESFMTMNHIIEAFQSDFDTEYTKEKRRLTALEEETNQKYSKKRQLLEEKIDHLMSERRDYGNPW
;
A
#
# COMPACT_ATOMS: atom_id res chain seq x y z
N MET A 1 6.78 -13.95 47.36
CA MET A 1 6.74 -14.13 45.90
C MET A 1 5.51 -13.41 45.42
N GLY A 2 5.72 -12.18 44.96
CA GLY A 2 4.91 -11.02 45.31
C GLY A 2 4.36 -10.27 44.11
N LYS A 3 3.47 -9.30 44.37
CA LYS A 3 2.83 -8.42 43.38
C LYS A 3 3.80 -7.74 42.39
N LEU A 4 5.09 -7.67 42.72
CA LEU A 4 6.17 -7.14 41.89
C LEU A 4 6.52 -8.06 40.72
N ASP A 5 6.64 -9.37 40.95
CA ASP A 5 6.92 -10.37 39.88
C ASP A 5 5.81 -10.33 38.82
N ALA A 6 4.55 -10.27 39.25
CA ALA A 6 3.40 -10.17 38.37
C ALA A 6 3.31 -8.85 37.57
N LYS A 7 3.96 -7.77 38.04
CA LYS A 7 4.03 -6.49 37.30
C LYS A 7 5.17 -6.51 36.28
N ASP A 8 6.32 -7.08 36.63
CA ASP A 8 7.44 -7.27 35.71
C ASP A 8 7.04 -8.19 34.55
N ASP A 9 6.25 -9.25 34.80
CA ASP A 9 5.66 -10.09 33.76
C ASP A 9 4.73 -9.31 32.81
N LYS A 10 3.87 -8.45 33.36
CA LYS A 10 2.95 -7.60 32.56
C LYS A 10 3.70 -6.57 31.72
N LEU A 11 4.77 -5.99 32.26
CA LEU A 11 5.63 -5.05 31.54
C LEU A 11 6.37 -5.77 30.41
N SER A 12 6.94 -6.96 30.69
CA SER A 12 7.60 -7.78 29.67
C SER A 12 6.64 -8.16 28.54
N ASN A 13 5.43 -8.60 28.87
CA ASN A 13 4.42 -8.94 27.87
C ASN A 13 4.00 -7.72 27.04
N SER A 14 3.78 -6.55 27.67
CA SER A 14 3.39 -5.34 26.91
C SER A 14 4.49 -4.88 25.96
N LYS A 15 5.77 -5.05 26.31
CA LYS A 15 6.91 -4.80 25.41
C LYS A 15 6.95 -5.78 24.24
N LYS A 16 6.71 -7.07 24.49
CA LYS A 16 6.59 -8.09 23.43
C LYS A 16 5.40 -7.82 22.49
N ASP A 17 4.28 -7.34 23.03
CA ASP A 17 3.12 -6.96 22.24
C ASP A 17 3.42 -5.75 21.34
N LEU A 18 4.24 -4.81 21.81
CA LEU A 18 4.71 -3.67 21.02
C LEU A 18 5.64 -4.12 19.89
N GLU A 19 6.62 -4.97 20.19
CA GLU A 19 7.53 -5.55 19.18
C GLU A 19 6.77 -6.27 18.07
N LYS A 20 5.81 -7.14 18.44
CA LYS A 20 4.94 -7.82 17.47
C LYS A 20 4.11 -6.85 16.64
N LEU A 21 3.62 -5.77 17.24
CA LEU A 21 2.86 -4.75 16.53
C LEU A 21 3.72 -4.05 15.48
N GLU A 22 4.98 -3.74 15.81
CA GLU A 22 5.95 -3.12 14.90
C GLU A 22 6.30 -4.06 13.74
N ASP A 23 6.58 -5.33 14.04
CA ASP A 23 6.82 -6.36 13.03
C ASP A 23 5.62 -6.52 12.08
N ASP A 24 4.41 -6.69 12.63
CA ASP A 24 3.18 -6.83 11.86
C ASP A 24 2.93 -5.62 10.96
N TYR A 25 3.23 -4.41 11.46
CA TYR A 25 3.10 -3.18 10.71
C TYR A 25 4.10 -3.14 9.56
N HIS A 26 5.38 -3.45 9.81
CA HIS A 26 6.43 -3.48 8.78
C HIS A 26 6.09 -4.46 7.65
N HIS A 27 5.64 -5.67 8.00
CA HIS A 27 5.22 -6.65 6.99
C HIS A 27 4.07 -6.13 6.13
N LYS A 28 3.08 -5.46 6.73
CA LYS A 28 1.95 -4.88 5.99
C LYS A 28 2.38 -3.72 5.10
N THR A 29 3.26 -2.85 5.58
CA THR A 29 3.78 -1.73 4.79
C THR A 29 4.54 -2.24 3.56
N ILE A 30 5.38 -3.26 3.72
CA ILE A 30 6.08 -3.91 2.59
C ILE A 30 5.06 -4.47 1.60
N ALA A 31 4.08 -5.26 2.06
CA ALA A 31 3.08 -5.85 1.19
C ALA A 31 2.18 -4.83 0.47
N ILE A 32 1.99 -3.63 1.05
CA ILE A 32 1.29 -2.52 0.38
C ILE A 32 2.19 -1.87 -0.67
N SER A 33 3.47 -1.66 -0.35
CA SER A 33 4.46 -1.14 -1.29
C SER A 33 4.60 -2.04 -2.51
N ASP A 34 4.67 -3.36 -2.31
CA ASP A 34 4.74 -4.34 -3.40
C ASP A 34 3.54 -4.21 -4.35
N LYS A 35 2.33 -3.99 -3.81
CA LYS A 35 1.13 -3.75 -4.64
C LYS A 35 1.20 -2.47 -5.44
N PHE A 36 1.82 -1.41 -4.91
CA PHE A 36 2.05 -0.19 -5.69
C PHE A 36 3.04 -0.44 -6.82
N PHE A 37 4.13 -1.18 -6.56
CA PHE A 37 5.07 -1.57 -7.60
C PHE A 37 4.42 -2.42 -8.69
N GLU A 38 3.66 -3.45 -8.32
CA GLU A 38 2.91 -4.27 -9.27
C GLU A 38 1.91 -3.46 -10.11
N LEU A 39 1.27 -2.45 -9.50
CA LEU A 39 0.35 -1.57 -10.21
C LEU A 39 1.08 -0.70 -11.25
N GLU A 40 2.26 -0.19 -10.90
CA GLU A 40 3.08 0.59 -11.83
C GLU A 40 3.71 -0.26 -12.94
N ASP A 41 4.18 -1.46 -12.61
CA ASP A 41 4.72 -2.40 -13.60
C ASP A 41 3.66 -2.74 -14.64
N LYS A 42 2.44 -3.06 -14.20
CA LYS A 42 1.31 -3.29 -15.12
C LYS A 42 1.01 -2.08 -15.98
N ARG A 43 1.05 -0.87 -15.43
CA ARG A 43 0.86 0.35 -16.22
C ARG A 43 1.90 0.47 -17.33
N CYS A 44 3.17 0.27 -17.00
CA CYS A 44 4.25 0.29 -17.98
C CYS A 44 4.08 -0.81 -19.05
N GLU A 45 3.68 -2.01 -18.67
CA GLU A 45 3.38 -3.11 -19.60
C GLU A 45 2.25 -2.73 -20.58
N PHE A 46 1.16 -2.14 -20.08
CA PHE A 46 0.04 -1.70 -20.91
C PHE A 46 0.41 -0.55 -21.84
N GLU A 47 1.16 0.45 -21.35
CA GLU A 47 1.65 1.56 -22.17
C GLU A 47 2.53 1.05 -23.32
N THR A 48 3.41 0.10 -23.03
CA THR A 48 4.28 -0.53 -24.04
C THR A 48 3.47 -1.29 -25.08
N MET A 49 2.55 -2.15 -24.63
CA MET A 49 1.67 -2.93 -25.51
C MET A 49 0.84 -2.03 -26.43
N LEU A 50 0.32 -0.92 -25.89
CA LEU A 50 -0.48 0.03 -26.65
C LEU A 50 0.36 0.72 -27.74
N GLN A 51 1.58 1.14 -27.40
CA GLN A 51 2.49 1.75 -28.36
C GLN A 51 2.85 0.76 -29.48
N GLU A 52 3.24 -0.47 -29.13
CA GLU A 52 3.57 -1.51 -30.11
C GLU A 52 2.38 -1.83 -31.03
N THR A 53 1.17 -1.92 -30.47
CA THR A 53 -0.06 -2.17 -31.22
C THR A 53 -0.38 -1.02 -32.18
N TYR A 54 -0.23 0.22 -31.71
CA TYR A 54 -0.44 1.41 -32.54
C TYR A 54 0.56 1.46 -33.70
N GLU A 55 1.84 1.21 -33.44
CA GLU A 55 2.89 1.21 -34.45
C GLU A 55 2.67 0.11 -35.50
N ALA A 56 2.38 -1.12 -35.05
CA ALA A 56 2.12 -2.25 -35.93
C ALA A 56 0.88 -2.06 -36.81
N THR A 57 -0.20 -1.53 -36.23
CA THR A 57 -1.46 -1.28 -36.95
C THR A 57 -1.30 -0.10 -37.92
N SER A 58 -0.64 0.98 -37.48
CA SER A 58 -0.32 2.12 -38.33
C SER A 58 0.55 1.73 -39.52
N TYR A 59 1.53 0.85 -39.31
CA TYR A 59 2.38 0.33 -40.38
C TYR A 59 1.56 -0.42 -41.43
N HIS A 60 0.68 -1.34 -41.00
CA HIS A 60 -0.20 -2.09 -41.91
C HIS A 60 -1.15 -1.16 -42.69
N LEU A 61 -1.80 -0.21 -42.01
CA LEU A 61 -2.72 0.72 -42.66
C LEU A 61 -2.04 1.64 -43.69
N ARG A 62 -0.74 1.90 -43.55
CA ARG A 62 0.04 2.68 -44.53
C ARG A 62 0.50 1.86 -45.74
N GLN A 63 0.51 0.53 -45.63
CA GLN A 63 0.86 -0.36 -46.74
C GLN A 63 -0.30 -0.62 -47.69
N ASP A 64 -1.53 -0.31 -47.26
CA ASP A 64 -2.71 -0.43 -48.12
C ASP A 64 -2.67 0.63 -49.23
N GLU A 65 -2.87 0.22 -50.49
CA GLU A 65 -2.73 1.09 -51.68
C GLU A 65 -3.75 2.25 -51.68
N MET A 66 -4.82 2.12 -50.88
CA MET A 66 -5.73 3.20 -50.55
C MET A 66 -5.58 3.57 -49.08
N ILE A 67 -5.08 4.78 -48.79
CA ILE A 67 -5.06 5.33 -47.43
C ILE A 67 -6.51 5.41 -46.93
N ASN A 68 -6.87 4.52 -46.03
CA ASN A 68 -8.21 4.50 -45.44
C ASN A 68 -8.22 5.38 -44.17
N GLU A 69 -8.46 6.68 -44.36
CA GLU A 69 -8.58 7.67 -43.28
C GLU A 69 -9.59 7.25 -42.21
N GLU A 70 -10.71 6.62 -42.61
CA GLU A 70 -11.72 6.07 -41.70
C GLU A 70 -11.14 4.97 -40.80
N SER A 71 -10.24 4.13 -41.32
CA SER A 71 -9.56 3.09 -40.53
C SER A 71 -8.60 3.69 -39.50
N PHE A 72 -7.88 4.76 -39.84
CA PHE A 72 -7.04 5.49 -38.88
C PHE A 72 -7.88 6.18 -37.79
N MET A 73 -8.99 6.80 -38.16
CA MET A 73 -9.91 7.42 -37.21
C MET A 73 -10.52 6.39 -36.26
N THR A 74 -10.90 5.22 -36.78
CA THR A 74 -11.41 4.11 -35.97
C THR A 74 -10.36 3.58 -35.00
N MET A 75 -9.13 3.38 -35.47
CA MET A 75 -8.01 2.94 -34.62
C MET A 75 -7.74 3.95 -33.48
N ASN A 76 -7.66 5.24 -33.80
CA ASN A 76 -7.46 6.29 -32.79
C ASN A 76 -8.59 6.29 -31.76
N HIS A 77 -9.85 6.19 -32.21
CA HIS A 77 -10.99 6.17 -31.31
C HIS A 77 -10.97 4.97 -30.35
N ILE A 78 -10.59 3.78 -30.83
CA ILE A 78 -10.45 2.58 -29.99
C ILE A 78 -9.35 2.78 -28.94
N ILE A 79 -8.21 3.36 -29.33
CA ILE A 79 -7.08 3.61 -28.44
C ILE A 79 -7.45 4.63 -27.37
N GLU A 80 -8.10 5.73 -27.74
CA GLU A 80 -8.56 6.76 -26.81
C GLU A 80 -9.57 6.20 -25.80
N ALA A 81 -10.53 5.39 -26.27
CA ALA A 81 -11.49 4.74 -25.39
C ALA A 81 -10.80 3.78 -24.41
N PHE A 82 -9.87 2.95 -24.90
CA PHE A 82 -9.10 2.04 -24.06
C PHE A 82 -8.25 2.79 -23.02
N GLN A 83 -7.55 3.85 -23.42
CA GLN A 83 -6.75 4.68 -22.50
C GLN A 83 -7.62 5.30 -21.41
N SER A 84 -8.79 5.83 -21.76
CA SER A 84 -9.72 6.41 -20.77
C SER A 84 -10.21 5.38 -19.76
N ASP A 85 -10.57 4.17 -20.22
CA ASP A 85 -11.03 3.09 -19.36
C ASP A 85 -9.89 2.61 -18.44
N PHE A 86 -8.69 2.47 -18.99
CA PHE A 86 -7.49 2.09 -18.26
C PHE A 86 -7.14 3.12 -17.18
N ASP A 87 -7.08 4.41 -17.50
CA ASP A 87 -6.78 5.49 -16.56
C ASP A 87 -7.79 5.54 -15.41
N THR A 88 -9.06 5.26 -15.72
CA THR A 88 -10.13 5.20 -14.72
C THR A 88 -9.89 4.07 -13.72
N GLU A 89 -9.64 2.85 -14.21
CA GLU A 89 -9.42 1.70 -13.34
C GLU A 89 -8.08 1.78 -12.58
N TYR A 90 -7.01 2.26 -13.23
CA TYR A 90 -5.73 2.54 -12.57
C TYR A 90 -5.90 3.55 -11.42
N THR A 91 -6.61 4.67 -11.68
CA THR A 91 -6.86 5.70 -10.66
C THR A 91 -7.66 5.15 -9.49
N LYS A 92 -8.67 4.33 -9.77
CA LYS A 92 -9.51 3.68 -8.76
C LYS A 92 -8.70 2.72 -7.89
N GLU A 93 -7.86 1.89 -8.49
CA GLU A 93 -7.01 0.96 -7.75
C GLU A 93 -5.94 1.69 -6.94
N LYS A 94 -5.30 2.73 -7.50
CA LYS A 94 -4.36 3.59 -6.79
C LYS A 94 -5.00 4.22 -5.55
N ARG A 95 -6.21 4.78 -5.70
CA ARG A 95 -6.98 5.33 -4.56
C ARG A 95 -7.27 4.27 -3.50
N ARG A 96 -7.63 3.06 -3.91
CA ARG A 96 -7.89 1.94 -2.99
C ARG A 96 -6.64 1.57 -2.18
N LEU A 97 -5.48 1.51 -2.83
CA LEU A 97 -4.20 1.24 -2.16
C LEU A 97 -3.80 2.37 -1.21
N THR A 98 -3.96 3.64 -1.60
CA THR A 98 -3.69 4.78 -0.72
C THR A 98 -4.59 4.75 0.52
N ALA A 99 -5.88 4.47 0.36
CA ALA A 99 -6.80 4.34 1.50
C ALA A 99 -6.41 3.18 2.44
N LEU A 100 -5.96 2.06 1.87
CA LEU A 100 -5.48 0.92 2.65
C LEU A 100 -4.20 1.24 3.44
N GLU A 101 -3.27 1.97 2.84
CA GLU A 101 -2.06 2.46 3.51
C GLU A 101 -2.43 3.37 4.68
N GLU A 102 -3.28 4.38 4.43
CA GLU A 102 -3.72 5.31 5.46
C GLU A 102 -4.43 4.59 6.62
N GLU A 103 -5.36 3.67 6.32
CA GLU A 103 -6.05 2.88 7.34
C GLU A 103 -5.06 2.04 8.17
N THR A 104 -4.06 1.44 7.52
CA THR A 104 -3.02 0.64 8.18
C THR A 104 -2.19 1.51 9.13
N ASN A 105 -1.77 2.69 8.67
CA ASN A 105 -0.99 3.66 9.46
C ASN A 105 -1.78 4.16 10.67
N GLN A 106 -3.06 4.51 10.47
CA GLN A 106 -3.94 4.96 11.55
C GLN A 106 -4.16 3.86 12.60
N LYS A 107 -4.41 2.61 12.17
CA LYS A 107 -4.59 1.47 13.08
C LYS A 107 -3.33 1.19 13.90
N TYR A 108 -2.16 1.22 13.25
CA TYR A 108 -0.88 1.04 13.91
C TYR A 108 -0.65 2.14 14.95
N SER A 109 -0.76 3.41 14.55
CA SER A 109 -0.54 4.57 15.42
C SER A 109 -1.41 4.51 16.69
N LYS A 110 -2.71 4.25 16.54
CA LYS A 110 -3.63 4.11 17.68
C LYS A 110 -3.23 2.97 18.63
N LYS A 111 -2.87 1.80 18.10
CA LYS A 111 -2.48 0.65 18.93
C LYS A 111 -1.14 0.88 19.62
N ARG A 112 -0.18 1.48 18.92
CA ARG A 112 1.15 1.82 19.45
C ARG A 112 1.03 2.78 20.62
N GLN A 113 0.25 3.86 20.46
CA GLN A 113 0.01 4.82 21.53
C GLN A 113 -0.57 4.13 22.78
N LEU A 114 -1.60 3.29 22.64
CA LEU A 114 -2.20 2.57 23.78
C LEU A 114 -1.20 1.64 24.49
N LEU A 115 -0.31 1.00 23.74
CA LEU A 115 0.72 0.13 24.31
C LEU A 115 1.82 0.94 25.01
N GLU A 116 2.25 2.06 24.42
CA GLU A 116 3.23 2.97 25.02
C GLU A 116 2.68 3.57 26.33
N GLU A 117 1.45 4.09 26.34
CA GLU A 117 0.78 4.60 27.54
C GLU A 117 0.69 3.53 28.65
N LYS A 118 0.36 2.29 28.28
CA LYS A 118 0.30 1.16 29.22
C LYS A 118 1.69 0.81 29.77
N ILE A 119 2.72 0.81 28.94
CA ILE A 119 4.11 0.56 29.36
C ILE A 119 4.57 1.67 30.31
N ASP A 120 4.33 2.93 29.99
CA ASP A 120 4.70 4.08 30.81
C ASP A 120 4.01 4.04 32.17
N HIS A 121 2.71 3.71 32.20
CA HIS A 121 1.98 3.53 33.45
C HIS A 121 2.58 2.42 34.31
N LEU A 122 2.86 1.25 33.73
CA LEU A 122 3.51 0.13 34.44
C LEU A 122 4.91 0.50 34.94
N MET A 123 5.68 1.29 34.18
CA MET A 123 7.00 1.77 34.59
C MET A 123 6.93 2.80 35.72
N SER A 124 5.95 3.71 35.69
CA SER A 124 5.72 4.68 36.77
C SER A 124 5.36 3.97 38.08
N GLU A 125 4.39 3.05 38.02
CA GLU A 125 4.02 2.26 39.20
C GLU A 125 5.19 1.44 39.75
N ARG A 126 6.09 0.96 38.90
CA ARG A 126 7.30 0.24 39.33
C ARG A 126 8.27 1.15 40.08
N ARG A 127 8.43 2.41 39.66
CA ARG A 127 9.27 3.40 40.37
C ARG A 127 8.69 3.76 41.73
N ASP A 128 7.37 3.94 41.83
CA ASP A 128 6.72 4.32 43.08
C ASP A 128 6.78 3.21 44.15
N TYR A 129 6.83 1.94 43.75
CA TYR A 129 7.03 0.81 44.67
C TYR A 129 8.50 0.61 45.10
N GLY A 130 9.46 1.20 44.37
CA GLY A 130 10.89 1.16 44.69
C GLY A 130 11.37 2.27 45.63
N ASN A 131 10.49 3.21 45.98
CA ASN A 131 10.77 4.30 46.91
C ASN A 131 9.81 4.22 48.11
N PRO A 132 9.97 3.24 49.03
CA PRO A 132 9.53 3.47 50.39
C PRO A 132 10.50 4.53 50.94
N TRP A 133 9.96 5.57 51.57
CA TRP A 133 10.75 6.50 52.38
C TRP A 133 11.87 5.81 53.18
#